data_AF-A0A924HGE3-F1
#
_entry.id   AF-A0A924HGE3-F1
#
_cell.length_a   1.000
_cell.length_b   1.000
_cell.length_c   1.000
_cell.angle_alpha   90.00
_cell.angle_beta   90.00
_cell.angle_gamma   90.00
#
_symmetry.space_group_name_H-M   'P 1'
#
loop_
_entity.id
_entity.type
_entity.pdbx_description
1 polymer ?
#
loop_
_entity_poly.entity_id
_entity_poly.type
_entity_poly.pdbx_seq_one_letter_code
_entity_poly.pdbx_strand_id
1 'polypeptide(L)' 'MINPVDKQEEQENFAKPQKLPEPTYWPFFLALGLIFLMWGIVTSWLISLAGFVLIVYTLLKWINTLRNEGRERN' A
#
# COMPACT_ATOMS: atom_id res chain seq x y z
N MET A 1 -30.68 6.78 -41.35
CA MET A 1 -30.50 7.72 -40.22
C MET A 1 -29.83 6.92 -39.12
N ILE A 2 -28.59 7.27 -38.75
CA ILE A 2 -27.90 6.69 -37.59
C ILE A 2 -28.67 7.15 -36.33
N ASN A 3 -28.92 6.24 -35.39
CA ASN A 3 -29.80 6.50 -34.26
C ASN A 3 -28.94 7.19 -33.17
N PRO A 4 -29.29 8.35 -32.61
CA PRO A 4 -28.42 9.05 -31.67
C PRO A 4 -28.07 8.26 -30.38
N VAL A 5 -28.73 7.12 -30.14
CA VAL A 5 -28.48 6.20 -29.03
C VAL A 5 -27.19 5.36 -29.24
N ASP A 6 -26.80 5.04 -30.48
CA ASP A 6 -25.62 4.19 -30.74
C ASP A 6 -24.28 4.88 -30.42
N LYS A 7 -24.26 6.22 -30.32
CA LYS A 7 -23.06 7.01 -29.98
C LYS A 7 -22.78 7.11 -28.47
N GLN A 8 -23.73 6.72 -27.61
CA GLN A 8 -23.58 6.87 -26.15
C GLN A 8 -22.83 5.69 -25.53
N GLU A 9 -22.95 4.49 -26.10
CA GLU A 9 -22.30 3.27 -25.59
C GLU A 9 -20.77 3.29 -25.78
N GLU A 10 -20.26 4.01 -26.78
CA GLU A 10 -18.82 4.12 -27.07
C GLU A 10 -18.11 5.20 -26.24
N GLN A 11 -18.86 6.14 -25.66
CA GLN A 11 -18.31 7.20 -24.79
C GLN A 11 -18.48 6.86 -23.31
N GLU A 12 -19.42 6.03 -22.88
CA GLU A 12 -19.56 5.71 -21.45
C GLU A 12 -18.64 4.56 -20.96
N ASN A 13 -17.55 4.27 -21.69
CA ASN A 13 -16.38 3.58 -21.16
C ASN A 13 -15.26 4.57 -20.81
N PHE A 14 -15.59 5.80 -20.41
CA PHE A 14 -14.66 6.58 -19.61
C PHE A 14 -14.46 5.80 -18.31
N ALA A 15 -13.38 5.02 -18.26
CA ALA A 15 -12.88 4.40 -17.05
C ALA A 15 -12.90 5.48 -15.97
N LYS A 16 -13.92 5.43 -15.11
CA LYS A 16 -14.08 6.32 -13.96
C LYS A 16 -12.70 6.32 -13.31
N PRO A 17 -11.98 7.45 -13.25
CA PRO A 17 -10.62 7.44 -12.75
C PRO A 17 -10.70 6.91 -11.33
N GLN A 18 -10.42 5.62 -11.17
CA GLN A 18 -10.32 5.00 -9.87
C GLN A 18 -9.15 5.73 -9.27
N LYS A 19 -9.43 6.58 -8.29
CA LYS A 19 -8.43 7.28 -7.50
C LYS A 19 -7.47 6.19 -7.04
N LEU A 20 -6.33 6.05 -7.71
CA LEU A 20 -5.38 5.00 -7.35
C LEU A 20 -5.03 5.26 -5.89
N PRO A 21 -5.15 4.25 -5.01
CA PRO A 21 -4.73 4.42 -3.63
C PRO A 21 -3.31 4.95 -3.67
N GLU A 22 -3.04 5.96 -2.85
CA GLU A 22 -1.74 6.62 -2.87
C GLU A 22 -0.64 5.56 -2.74
N PRO A 23 0.45 5.69 -3.50
CA PRO A 23 1.53 4.71 -3.48
C PRO A 23 1.94 4.44 -2.03
N THR A 24 1.63 3.23 -1.56
CA THR A 24 1.84 2.84 -0.18
C THR A 24 3.32 2.51 -0.01
N TYR A 25 4.09 3.42 0.58
CA TYR A 25 5.53 3.24 0.82
C TYR A 25 5.84 2.25 1.96
N TRP A 26 4.85 1.88 2.80
CA TRP A 26 5.01 0.98 3.94
C TRP A 26 5.63 -0.40 3.63
N PRO A 27 5.20 -1.17 2.62
CA PRO A 27 5.78 -2.47 2.29
C PRO A 27 7.29 -2.42 2.00
N PHE A 28 7.81 -1.31 1.49
CA PHE A 28 9.24 -1.15 1.23
C PHE A 28 10.06 -1.17 2.53
N PHE A 29 9.63 -0.40 3.54
CA PHE A 29 10.30 -0.40 4.85
C PHE A 29 10.20 -1.74 5.55
N LEU A 30 9.10 -2.47 5.36
CA LEU A 30 8.89 -3.79 5.93
C LEU A 30 9.91 -4.79 5.35
N ALA A 31 10.08 -4.79 4.03
CA ALA A 31 11.09 -5.60 3.35
C ALA A 31 12.51 -5.25 3.82
N LEU A 32 12.84 -3.97 3.95
CA LEU A 32 14.13 -3.51 4.49
C LEU A 32 14.38 -4.02 5.92
N GLY A 33 13.37 -3.93 6.79
CA GLY A 33 13.44 -4.47 8.14
C GLY A 33 13.63 -5.98 8.15
N LEU A 34 12.98 -6.70 7.24
CA LEU A 34 13.13 -8.16 7.10
C LEU A 34 14.54 -8.55 6.67
N ILE A 35 15.13 -7.82 5.72
CA ILE A 35 16.51 -8.02 5.25
C ILE A 35 17.48 -7.76 6.41
N PHE A 36 17.32 -6.65 7.14
CA PHE A 36 18.16 -6.36 8.30
C PHE A 36 17.95 -7.33 9.46
N LEU A 37 16.75 -7.89 9.63
CA LEU A 37 16.52 -8.91 10.64
C LEU A 37 17.19 -10.22 10.24
N MET A 38 17.03 -10.68 9.00
CA MET A 38 17.68 -11.89 8.48
C MET A 38 19.21 -11.77 8.51
N TRP A 39 19.77 -10.63 8.09
CA TRP A 39 21.21 -10.39 8.11
C TRP A 39 21.75 -10.09 9.50
N GLY A 40 20.97 -9.36 10.30
CA GLY A 40 21.31 -8.93 11.65
C GLY A 40 21.38 -10.10 12.61
N ILE A 41 20.51 -11.10 12.49
CA ILE A 41 20.52 -12.27 13.38
C ILE A 41 21.84 -13.04 13.31
N VAL A 42 22.51 -13.00 12.14
CA VAL A 42 23.80 -13.66 11.90
C VAL A 42 24.99 -12.80 12.38
N THR A 43 24.88 -11.47 12.29
CA THR A 43 25.99 -10.55 12.52
C THR A 43 26.00 -9.90 13.90
N SER A 44 24.85 -9.48 14.42
CA SER A 44 24.74 -8.77 15.70
C SER A 44 23.31 -8.75 16.25
N TRP A 45 23.16 -9.13 17.52
CA TRP A 45 21.88 -9.03 18.23
C TRP A 45 21.31 -7.61 18.24
N LEU A 46 22.17 -6.57 18.22
CA LEU A 46 21.75 -5.18 18.20
C LEU A 46 21.08 -4.79 16.87
N ILE A 47 21.64 -5.27 15.76
CA ILE A 47 21.10 -5.05 14.41
C ILE A 47 19.78 -5.82 14.25
N SER A 48 19.72 -7.05 14.77
CA SER A 48 18.50 -7.86 14.77
C SER A 48 17.35 -7.19 15.55
N LEU A 49 17.64 -6.63 16.73
CA LEU A 49 16.66 -5.87 17.52
C LEU A 49 16.15 -4.63 16.77
N ALA A 50 17.04 -3.87 16.13
CA ALA A 50 16.67 -2.71 15.34
C ALA A 50 15.76 -3.09 14.15
N GLY A 51 16.10 -4.17 13.42
CA GLY A 51 15.27 -4.72 12.34
C GLY A 51 13.89 -5.16 12.83
N PHE A 52 13.82 -5.82 13.98
CA PHE A 52 12.56 -6.28 14.58
C PHE A 52 11.65 -5.10 14.94
N VAL A 53 12.19 -4.09 15.62
CA VAL A 53 11.45 -2.87 15.98
C VAL A 53 10.94 -2.17 14.72
N LEU A 54 11.76 -2.09 13.67
CA LEU A 54 11.39 -1.46 12.41
C LEU A 54 10.22 -2.19 11.71
N ILE A 55 10.26 -3.52 11.67
CA ILE A 55 9.17 -4.34 11.12
C ILE A 55 7.86 -4.09 11.88
N VAL A 56 7.90 -4.18 13.22
CA VAL A 56 6.70 -3.97 14.07
C VAL A 56 6.14 -2.57 13.89
N TYR A 57 6.99 -1.54 13.92
CA TYR A 57 6.56 -0.15 13.75
C TYR A 57 5.94 0.10 12.36
N THR A 58 6.54 -0.47 11.32
CA THR A 58 6.06 -0.34 9.93
C THR A 58 4.70 -1.02 9.76
N LEU A 59 4.52 -2.21 10.33
CA LEU A 59 3.25 -2.94 10.33
C LEU A 59 2.15 -2.16 11.03
N LEU A 60 2.42 -1.64 12.24
CA LEU A 60 1.45 -0.84 12.99
C LEU A 60 1.01 0.40 12.21
N LYS A 61 1.97 1.09 11.59
CA LYS A 61 1.69 2.30 10.82
C LYS A 61 0.92 1.99 9.53
N TRP A 62 1.26 0.90 8.85
CA TRP A 62 0.55 0.46 7.66
C TRP A 62 -0.91 0.08 7.96
N ILE A 63 -1.12 -0.72 9.02
CA ILE A 63 -2.47 -1.12 9.46
C ILE A 63 -3.30 0.10 9.87
N ASN A 64 -2.70 1.07 10.55
CA ASN A 64 -3.40 2.30 10.93
C ASN A 64 -3.75 3.17 9.72
N THR A 65 -2.89 3.23 8.70
CA THR A 65 -3.19 3.90 7.41
C THR A 65 -4.40 3.25 6.74
N LEU A 66 -4.41 1.93 6.59
CA LEU A 66 -5.54 1.20 5.98
C LEU A 66 -6.83 1.35 6.80
N ARG A 67 -6.72 1.35 8.14
CA ARG A 67 -7.87 1.56 9.04
C ARG A 67 -8.46 2.96 8.92
N ASN A 68 -7.63 3.98 8.74
CA ASN A 68 -8.09 5.35 8.59
C ASN A 68 -8.77 5.59 7.23
N GLU A 69 -8.29 4.98 6.15
CA GLU A 69 -8.94 5.04 4.83
C GLU A 69 -10.35 4.42 4.84
N GLY A 70 -10.57 3.36 5.61
CA GLY A 70 -11.89 2.75 5.77
C GLY A 70 -12.90 3.65 6.50
N ARG A 71 -12.43 4.62 7.30
CA ARG A 71 -13.30 5.52 8.08
C ARG A 71 -13.75 6.78 7.35
N GLU A 72 -13.11 7.19 6.26
CA GLU A 72 -13.56 8.35 5.49
C GLU A 72 -14.73 8.03 4.54
N ARG A 73 -15.15 6.76 4.45
CA ARG A 73 -16.23 6.31 3.54
C ARG A 73 -17.56 6.01 4.24
N ASN A 74 -17.72 6.29 5.54
CA ASN A 74 -18.95 6.07 6.30
C ASN A 74 -19.25 7.28 7.19
#